data_AF-A0AAF0E7X3-F1
#
_entry.id   AF-A0AAF0E7X3-F1
#
_cell.length_a   1.000
_cell.length_b   1.000
_cell.length_c   1.000
_cell.angle_alpha   90.00
_cell.angle_beta   90.00
_cell.angle_gamma   90.00
#
_symmetry.space_group_name_H-M   'P 1'
#
loop_
_entity.id
_entity.type
_entity.pdbx_description
1 polymer ?
#
loop_
_entity_poly.entity_id
_entity_poly.type
_entity_poly.pdbx_seq_one_letter_code
_entity_poly.pdbx_strand_id
1 'polypeptide(L)'
;MAGDAPLDVSDNLDPTPTAGYKPGEKKSIQEYAMLDAQDESLRRWKESLGITSDAAGAFNPNAPKLTIHSLMLESAQLPGGSVGIQLDRPEQLDELSKSPLQITEGIEYSVVIKFSVGREVLSGLKYLQVVKRAGVPVDRMEEMIGSYPPRAEPYVKRFAPNVAPSGFLARSGTNSVRTRIVDDDGSVFADFSWAFKLVKA
;
A
#
# COMPACT_ATOMS: atom_id res chain seq x y z
N MET A 1 8.80 -1.61 -38.23
CA MET A 1 9.91 -1.42 -37.27
C MET A 1 9.74 -0.06 -36.61
N ALA A 2 9.02 -0.01 -35.49
CA ALA A 2 9.01 1.12 -34.58
C ALA A 2 9.11 0.48 -33.20
N GLY A 3 10.35 0.30 -32.74
CA GLY A 3 10.60 -0.06 -31.35
C GLY A 3 10.27 1.18 -30.56
N ASP A 4 9.11 1.16 -29.89
CA ASP A 4 8.75 2.15 -28.90
C ASP A 4 9.88 2.18 -27.87
N ALA A 5 10.60 3.29 -27.79
CA ALA A 5 11.57 3.48 -26.73
C ALA A 5 10.83 3.32 -25.40
N PRO A 6 11.40 2.68 -24.37
CA PRO A 6 10.75 2.67 -23.08
C PRO A 6 10.54 4.13 -22.68
N LEU A 7 9.28 4.49 -22.42
CA LEU A 7 8.94 5.71 -21.71
C LEU A 7 9.91 5.85 -20.55
N ASP A 8 10.44 7.04 -20.30
CA ASP A 8 11.38 7.30 -19.21
C ASP A 8 10.67 7.08 -17.87
N VAL A 9 10.56 5.81 -17.46
CA VAL A 9 9.91 5.41 -16.22
C VAL A 9 10.87 5.80 -15.11
N SER A 10 10.54 6.87 -14.40
CA SER A 10 11.29 7.30 -13.23
C SER A 10 11.32 6.21 -12.16
N ASP A 11 12.49 5.96 -11.59
CA ASP A 11 12.67 5.05 -10.46
C ASP A 11 12.54 5.71 -9.08
N ASN A 12 12.31 7.02 -9.07
CA ASN A 12 12.19 7.78 -7.84
C ASN A 12 10.82 7.53 -7.18
N LEU A 13 10.80 7.05 -5.94
CA LEU A 13 9.59 6.83 -5.15
C LEU A 13 9.19 8.07 -4.35
N ASP A 14 9.18 9.21 -5.02
CA ASP A 14 8.61 10.46 -4.50
C ASP A 14 7.15 10.54 -4.95
N PRO A 15 6.20 10.81 -4.02
CA PRO A 15 4.79 10.90 -4.36
C PRO A 15 4.52 12.08 -5.30
N THR A 16 3.61 11.89 -6.24
CA THR A 16 3.18 12.95 -7.15
C THR A 16 2.29 13.93 -6.37
N PRO A 17 2.58 15.24 -6.37
CA PRO A 17 1.72 16.21 -5.72
C PRO A 17 0.38 16.27 -6.45
N THR A 18 -0.72 16.16 -5.69
CA THR A 18 -2.06 16.32 -6.24
C THR A 18 -2.33 17.80 -6.49
N ALA A 19 -2.52 18.18 -7.75
CA ALA A 19 -2.68 19.58 -8.15
C ALA A 19 -3.82 20.26 -7.37
N GLY A 20 -3.51 21.35 -6.68
CA GLY A 20 -4.48 22.13 -5.89
C GLY A 20 -4.82 21.56 -4.51
N TYR A 21 -4.37 20.35 -4.16
CA TYR A 21 -4.53 19.79 -2.83
C TYR A 21 -3.53 20.41 -1.85
N LYS A 22 -4.02 20.83 -0.69
CA LYS A 22 -3.20 21.28 0.44
C LYS A 22 -3.57 20.41 1.64
N PRO A 23 -2.61 19.66 2.21
CA PRO A 23 -2.85 18.91 3.43
C PRO A 23 -3.41 19.82 4.53
N GLY A 24 -4.41 19.31 5.27
CA GLY A 24 -5.03 20.03 6.37
C GLY A 24 -4.11 20.15 7.59
N GLU A 25 -4.54 20.93 8.58
CA GLU A 25 -3.84 21.00 9.86
C GLU A 25 -3.95 19.66 10.59
N LYS A 26 -2.83 19.17 11.13
CA LYS A 26 -2.82 17.97 11.97
C LYS A 26 -3.59 18.22 13.25
N LYS A 27 -4.48 17.30 13.60
CA LYS A 27 -5.13 17.25 14.91
C LYS A 27 -5.09 15.83 15.44
N SER A 28 -4.91 15.70 16.74
CA SER A 28 -5.01 14.44 17.46
C SER A 28 -6.46 13.95 17.51
N ILE A 29 -6.64 12.68 17.84
CA ILE A 29 -7.98 12.08 18.01
C ILE A 29 -8.74 12.78 19.13
N GLN A 30 -8.03 13.16 20.20
CA GLN A 30 -8.60 13.88 21.33
C GLN A 30 -9.11 15.26 20.91
N GLU A 31 -8.32 16.01 20.12
CA GLU A 31 -8.74 17.30 19.58
C GLU A 31 -9.95 17.15 18.64
N TYR A 32 -9.93 16.13 17.75
CA TYR A 32 -11.06 15.86 16.88
C TYR A 32 -12.33 15.47 17.65
N ALA A 33 -12.21 14.68 18.72
CA ALA A 33 -13.33 14.28 19.56
C ALA A 33 -13.93 15.46 20.34
N MET A 34 -13.10 16.42 20.75
CA MET A 34 -13.54 17.62 21.48
C MET A 34 -14.13 18.72 20.58
N LEU A 35 -13.74 18.78 19.30
CA LEU A 35 -14.33 19.73 18.36
C LEU A 35 -15.85 19.51 18.29
N ASP A 36 -16.63 20.56 18.47
CA ASP A 36 -18.09 20.54 18.31
C ASP A 36 -18.79 19.46 19.14
N ALA A 37 -18.26 19.11 20.31
CA ALA A 37 -18.77 18.03 21.16
C ALA A 37 -20.24 18.23 21.60
N GLN A 38 -20.73 19.48 21.57
CA GLN A 38 -22.12 19.85 21.81
C GLN A 38 -23.08 19.48 20.66
N ASP A 39 -22.58 19.21 19.46
CA ASP A 39 -23.38 18.85 18.30
C ASP A 39 -23.56 17.32 18.24
N GLU A 40 -24.79 16.86 18.47
CA GLU A 40 -25.12 15.43 18.47
C GLU A 40 -24.85 14.76 17.11
N SER A 41 -25.10 15.47 16.01
CA SER A 41 -24.92 14.93 14.65
C SER A 41 -23.45 14.74 14.31
N LEU A 42 -22.61 15.73 14.63
CA LEU A 42 -21.17 15.66 14.43
C LEU A 42 -20.53 14.63 15.37
N ARG A 43 -21.01 14.52 16.61
CA ARG A 43 -20.53 13.50 17.54
C ARG A 43 -20.83 12.08 17.03
N ARG A 44 -22.06 11.79 16.60
CA ARG A 44 -22.42 10.49 16.01
C ARG A 44 -21.63 10.18 14.73
N TRP A 45 -21.40 11.20 13.90
CA TRP A 45 -20.58 11.05 12.71
C TRP A 45 -19.12 10.69 13.06
N LYS A 46 -18.50 11.37 14.03
CA LYS A 46 -17.14 11.06 14.52
C LYS A 46 -17.05 9.68 15.16
N GLU A 47 -18.05 9.29 15.95
CA GLU A 47 -18.18 7.93 16.50
C GLU A 47 -18.22 6.88 15.39
N SER A 48 -18.97 7.11 14.30
CA SER A 48 -19.02 6.20 13.15
C SER A 48 -17.68 6.07 12.42
N LEU A 49 -16.81 7.08 12.55
CA LEU A 49 -15.45 7.07 12.05
C LEU A 49 -14.45 6.47 13.06
N GLY A 50 -14.88 6.07 14.26
CA GLY A 50 -13.99 5.58 15.31
C GLY A 50 -13.16 6.68 15.99
N ILE A 51 -13.54 7.95 15.80
CA ILE A 51 -12.91 9.10 16.45
C ILE A 51 -13.64 9.34 17.76
N THR A 52 -13.27 8.60 18.80
CA THR A 52 -13.84 8.72 20.15
C THR A 52 -12.76 8.92 21.20
N SER A 53 -13.12 9.55 22.32
CA SER A 53 -12.23 9.74 23.47
C SER A 53 -11.74 8.41 24.05
N ASP A 54 -12.56 7.37 24.00
CA ASP A 54 -12.22 6.02 24.47
C ASP A 54 -11.26 5.31 23.52
N ALA A 55 -11.41 5.51 22.21
CA ALA A 55 -10.47 5.02 21.21
C ALA A 55 -9.08 5.63 21.48
N ALA A 56 -9.01 6.93 21.74
CA ALA A 56 -7.78 7.62 22.13
C ALA A 56 -7.07 7.06 23.39
N GLY A 57 -7.80 6.46 24.34
CA GLY A 57 -7.25 5.87 25.57
C GLY A 57 -6.99 4.36 25.51
N ALA A 58 -7.64 3.64 24.59
CA ALA A 58 -7.55 2.18 24.46
C ALA A 58 -6.35 1.71 23.63
N PHE A 59 -5.75 2.58 22.81
CA PHE A 59 -4.63 2.20 21.97
C PHE A 59 -3.30 2.30 22.72
N ASN A 60 -2.52 1.22 22.64
CA ASN A 60 -1.20 1.14 23.25
C ASN A 60 -0.32 2.33 22.77
N PRO A 61 0.17 3.19 23.67
CA PRO A 61 0.95 4.37 23.30
C PRO A 61 2.29 4.02 22.63
N ASN A 62 2.72 2.76 22.74
CA ASN A 62 3.92 2.23 22.10
C ASN A 62 3.62 1.49 20.78
N ALA A 63 2.36 1.40 20.34
CA ALA A 63 2.02 0.76 19.07
C ALA A 63 2.66 1.52 17.89
N PRO A 64 3.10 0.86 16.81
CA PRO A 64 3.49 1.54 15.59
C PRO A 64 2.35 2.41 15.05
N LYS A 65 2.69 3.51 14.36
CA LYS A 65 1.68 4.36 13.71
C LYS A 65 0.92 3.56 12.65
N LEU A 66 1.68 2.84 11.82
CA LEU A 66 1.21 1.92 10.79
C LEU A 66 1.99 0.62 10.91
N THR A 67 1.28 -0.51 10.82
CA THR A 67 1.89 -1.84 10.64
C THR A 67 1.30 -2.45 9.39
N ILE A 68 2.14 -2.79 8.40
CA ILE A 68 1.70 -3.52 7.22
C ILE A 68 1.83 -5.01 7.50
N HIS A 69 0.73 -5.74 7.36
CA HIS A 69 0.68 -7.18 7.63
C HIS A 69 0.94 -7.99 6.37
N SER A 70 0.35 -7.61 5.24
CA SER A 70 0.54 -8.33 3.99
C SER A 70 0.32 -7.48 2.73
N LEU A 71 0.95 -7.92 1.65
CA LEU A 71 0.76 -7.44 0.28
C LEU A 71 0.45 -8.65 -0.60
N MET A 72 -0.79 -8.75 -1.07
CA MET A 72 -1.28 -9.89 -1.84
C MET A 72 -1.73 -9.47 -3.24
N LEU A 73 -1.52 -10.34 -4.21
CA LEU A 73 -2.13 -10.29 -5.53
C LEU A 73 -3.29 -11.28 -5.52
N GLU A 74 -4.52 -10.78 -5.52
CA GLU A 74 -5.72 -11.60 -5.58
C GLU A 74 -6.19 -11.77 -7.03
N SER A 75 -6.48 -13.00 -7.41
CA SER A 75 -7.06 -13.33 -8.72
C SER A 75 -7.82 -14.64 -8.62
N ALA A 76 -9.03 -14.68 -9.20
CA ALA A 76 -9.80 -15.90 -9.33
C ALA A 76 -9.11 -16.95 -10.22
N GLN A 77 -8.10 -16.55 -10.99
CA GLN A 77 -7.34 -17.41 -11.91
C GLN A 77 -6.18 -18.13 -11.21
N LEU A 78 -5.89 -17.80 -9.94
CA LEU A 78 -4.84 -18.45 -9.15
C LEU A 78 -5.43 -19.63 -8.35
N PRO A 79 -4.72 -20.77 -8.24
CA PRO A 79 -5.21 -21.95 -7.50
C PRO A 79 -5.63 -21.70 -6.05
N GLY A 80 -4.98 -20.74 -5.37
CA GLY A 80 -5.32 -20.33 -4.00
C GLY A 80 -6.07 -19.00 -3.89
N GLY A 81 -6.54 -18.46 -5.02
CA GLY A 81 -7.20 -17.14 -5.10
C GLY A 81 -6.28 -15.94 -4.86
N SER A 82 -5.08 -16.14 -4.29
CA SER A 82 -4.11 -15.10 -4.06
C SER A 82 -2.67 -15.62 -3.94
N VAL A 83 -1.70 -14.75 -4.18
CA VAL A 83 -0.27 -14.99 -3.98
C VAL A 83 0.39 -13.70 -3.51
N GLY A 84 1.36 -13.75 -2.60
CA GLY A 84 1.96 -12.52 -2.10
C GLY A 84 2.89 -12.69 -0.91
N ILE A 85 3.02 -11.61 -0.15
CA ILE A 85 4.05 -11.42 0.88
C ILE A 85 3.36 -11.18 2.22
N GLN A 86 3.74 -11.95 3.24
CA GLN A 86 3.43 -11.60 4.63
C GLN A 86 4.59 -10.77 5.18
N LEU A 87 4.29 -9.57 5.66
CA LEU A 87 5.26 -8.57 6.12
C LEU A 87 5.38 -8.56 7.66
N ASP A 88 4.49 -9.24 8.36
CA ASP A 88 4.58 -9.54 9.78
C ASP A 88 5.63 -10.62 10.10
N ARG A 89 6.18 -11.28 9.07
CA ARG A 89 7.20 -12.33 9.16
C ARG A 89 8.51 -11.84 8.52
N PRO A 90 9.45 -11.29 9.30
CA PRO A 90 10.68 -10.70 8.75
C PRO A 90 11.52 -11.70 7.94
N GLU A 91 11.49 -12.98 8.31
CA GLU A 91 12.20 -14.06 7.61
C GLU A 91 11.75 -14.23 6.15
N GLN A 92 10.48 -13.93 5.85
CA GLN A 92 9.90 -14.10 4.52
C GLN A 92 10.40 -13.04 3.52
N LEU A 93 10.75 -11.83 3.99
CA LEU A 93 11.35 -10.80 3.15
C LEU A 93 12.75 -11.20 2.67
N ASP A 94 13.55 -11.81 3.56
CA ASP A 94 14.88 -12.32 3.23
C ASP A 94 14.80 -13.49 2.23
N GLU A 95 13.79 -14.35 2.35
CA GLU A 95 13.54 -15.44 1.40
C GLU A 95 13.11 -14.95 0.03
N LEU A 96 12.27 -13.92 -0.06
CA LEU A 96 11.81 -13.36 -1.33
C LEU A 96 12.94 -12.71 -2.15
N SER A 97 14.02 -12.28 -1.49
CA SER A 97 15.25 -11.84 -2.19
C SER A 97 15.94 -13.00 -2.92
N LYS A 98 15.79 -14.24 -2.43
CA LYS A 98 16.44 -15.45 -2.96
C LYS A 98 15.51 -16.25 -3.88
N SER A 99 14.22 -16.29 -3.57
CA SER A 99 13.19 -17.03 -4.29
C SER A 99 12.06 -16.08 -4.72
N PRO A 100 12.13 -15.56 -5.96
CA PRO A 100 11.12 -14.64 -6.47
C PRO A 100 9.73 -15.27 -6.51
N LEU A 101 8.71 -14.47 -6.23
CA LEU A 101 7.31 -14.85 -6.36
C LEU A 101 7.01 -15.25 -7.81
N GLN A 102 6.27 -16.34 -8.02
CA GLN A 102 5.80 -16.70 -9.36
C GLN A 102 4.41 -16.09 -9.59
N ILE A 103 4.29 -15.29 -10.65
CA ILE A 103 3.04 -14.64 -11.05
C ILE A 103 2.68 -15.14 -12.44
N THR A 104 1.49 -15.67 -12.62
CA THR A 104 1.01 -16.08 -13.94
C THR A 104 0.82 -14.86 -14.83
N GLU A 105 1.40 -14.88 -16.04
CA GLU A 105 1.26 -13.77 -16.98
C GLU A 105 -0.17 -13.65 -17.54
N GLY A 106 -0.58 -12.44 -17.92
CA GLY A 106 -1.87 -12.21 -18.59
C GLY A 106 -3.10 -12.36 -17.70
N ILE A 107 -2.94 -12.70 -16.42
CA ILE A 107 -4.06 -12.78 -15.49
C ILE A 107 -4.50 -11.39 -15.06
N GLU A 108 -5.80 -11.23 -14.82
CA GLU A 108 -6.32 -10.08 -14.09
C GLU A 108 -6.12 -10.30 -12.58
N TYR A 109 -5.62 -9.30 -11.87
CA TYR A 109 -5.37 -9.35 -10.43
C TYR A 109 -5.69 -8.01 -9.76
N SER A 110 -6.00 -8.06 -8.47
CA SER A 110 -6.05 -6.88 -7.61
C SER A 110 -4.92 -6.93 -6.58
N VAL A 111 -4.22 -5.82 -6.37
CA VAL A 111 -3.32 -5.68 -5.21
C VAL A 111 -4.16 -5.44 -3.96
N VAL A 112 -3.90 -6.21 -2.91
CA VAL A 112 -4.58 -6.11 -1.62
C VAL A 112 -3.56 -5.92 -0.51
N ILE A 113 -3.72 -4.84 0.25
CA ILE A 113 -2.87 -4.49 1.39
C ILE A 113 -3.69 -4.65 2.66
N LYS A 114 -3.16 -5.42 3.61
CA LYS A 114 -3.70 -5.53 4.97
C LYS A 114 -2.81 -4.79 5.94
N PHE A 115 -3.36 -3.90 6.75
CA PHE A 115 -2.58 -3.06 7.67
C PHE A 115 -3.36 -2.66 8.93
N SER A 116 -2.66 -2.28 9.99
CA SER A 116 -3.25 -1.72 11.21
C SER A 116 -2.76 -0.31 11.46
N VAL A 117 -3.65 0.55 11.97
CA VAL A 117 -3.35 1.92 12.38
C VAL A 117 -3.47 1.99 13.90
N GLY A 118 -2.41 2.47 14.55
CA GLY A 118 -2.26 2.32 16.01
C GLY A 118 -2.58 3.57 16.83
N ARG A 119 -1.86 4.67 16.61
CA ARG A 119 -1.80 5.78 17.59
C ARG A 119 -2.56 7.03 17.21
N GLU A 120 -2.64 7.33 15.92
CA GLU A 120 -3.22 8.58 15.42
C GLU A 120 -3.88 8.38 14.06
N VAL A 121 -4.70 9.34 13.65
CA VAL A 121 -5.28 9.35 12.30
C VAL A 121 -4.16 9.55 11.29
N LEU A 122 -3.99 8.59 10.39
CA LEU A 122 -3.09 8.71 9.25
C LEU A 122 -3.86 9.30 8.08
N SER A 123 -3.34 10.38 7.51
CA SER A 123 -4.03 11.12 6.44
C SER A 123 -3.31 10.95 5.11
N GLY A 124 -4.06 10.58 4.08
CA GLY A 124 -3.52 10.48 2.71
C GLY A 124 -2.40 9.46 2.55
N LEU A 125 -2.58 8.26 3.11
CA LEU A 125 -1.66 7.16 2.84
C LEU A 125 -1.62 6.86 1.34
N LYS A 126 -0.42 6.76 0.78
CA LYS A 126 -0.15 6.45 -0.63
C LYS A 126 0.75 5.24 -0.73
N TYR A 127 0.42 4.39 -1.70
CA TYR A 127 1.24 3.27 -2.12
C TYR A 127 2.06 3.67 -3.34
N LEU A 128 3.36 3.46 -3.27
CA LEU A 128 4.30 3.73 -4.35
C LEU A 128 5.07 2.45 -4.68
N GLN A 129 5.19 2.13 -5.95
CA GLN A 129 5.94 0.97 -6.41
C GLN A 129 6.69 1.30 -7.69
N VAL A 130 7.93 0.81 -7.78
CA VAL A 130 8.70 0.77 -9.03
C VAL A 130 9.13 -0.66 -9.28
N VAL A 131 8.91 -1.12 -10.51
CA VAL A 131 9.38 -2.41 -11.01
C VAL A 131 10.58 -2.17 -11.92
N LYS A 132 11.67 -2.89 -11.68
CA LYS A 132 12.88 -2.87 -12.50
C LYS A 132 13.13 -4.25 -13.10
N ARG A 133 13.58 -4.28 -14.35
CA ARG A 133 14.08 -5.47 -15.04
C ARG A 133 15.54 -5.24 -15.41
N ALA A 134 16.42 -6.13 -14.96
CA ALA A 134 17.87 -5.97 -15.15
C ALA A 134 18.40 -4.57 -14.73
N GLY A 135 17.84 -4.00 -13.65
CA GLY A 135 18.19 -2.68 -13.14
C GLY A 135 17.52 -1.50 -13.85
N VAL A 136 16.87 -1.73 -15.00
CA VAL A 136 16.15 -0.69 -15.75
C VAL A 136 14.69 -0.62 -15.28
N PRO A 137 14.17 0.55 -14.92
CA PRO A 137 12.75 0.71 -14.58
C PRO A 137 11.85 0.38 -15.77
N VAL A 138 10.81 -0.42 -15.52
CA VAL A 138 9.88 -0.89 -16.57
C VAL A 138 8.43 -0.59 -16.24
N ASP A 139 8.11 -0.35 -14.96
CA ASP A 139 6.77 0.01 -14.52
C ASP A 139 6.84 0.81 -13.22
N ARG A 140 5.86 1.70 -13.03
CA ARG A 140 5.69 2.51 -11.83
C ARG A 140 4.20 2.64 -11.53
N MET A 141 3.86 2.44 -10.26
CA MET A 141 2.50 2.53 -9.76
C MET A 141 2.46 3.48 -8.55
N GLU A 142 1.48 4.37 -8.55
CA GLU A 142 1.16 5.26 -7.43
C GLU A 142 -0.34 5.18 -7.19
N GLU A 143 -0.75 4.74 -6.00
CA GLU A 143 -2.16 4.57 -5.64
C GLU A 143 -2.50 5.20 -4.29
N MET A 144 -3.64 5.88 -4.23
CA MET A 144 -4.16 6.43 -2.99
C MET A 144 -4.80 5.32 -2.14
N ILE A 145 -4.24 5.09 -0.95
CA ILE A 145 -4.82 4.20 0.05
C ILE A 145 -5.96 4.96 0.74
N GLY A 146 -5.68 6.15 1.28
CA GLY A 146 -6.65 7.05 1.91
C GLY A 146 -6.29 7.43 3.35
N SER A 147 -7.28 7.95 4.10
CA SER A 147 -7.11 8.35 5.50
C SER A 147 -7.79 7.36 6.44
N TYR A 148 -7.09 6.99 7.51
CA TYR A 148 -7.50 5.91 8.41
C TYR A 148 -7.29 6.31 9.87
N PRO A 149 -8.34 6.27 10.69
CA PRO A 149 -8.21 6.39 12.14
C PRO A 149 -7.65 5.08 12.73
N PRO A 150 -7.13 5.11 13.96
CA PRO A 150 -6.80 3.88 14.66
C PRO A 150 -8.02 3.03 14.97
N ARG A 151 -7.85 1.71 14.90
CA ARG A 151 -8.83 0.73 15.36
C ARG A 151 -8.15 -0.60 15.70
N ALA A 152 -8.87 -1.47 16.41
CA ALA A 152 -8.36 -2.77 16.81
C ALA A 152 -8.19 -3.72 15.59
N GLU A 153 -9.18 -3.77 14.70
CA GLU A 153 -9.16 -4.69 13.55
C GLU A 153 -8.30 -4.14 12.39
N PRO A 154 -7.53 -4.99 11.69
CA PRO A 154 -6.81 -4.57 10.50
C PRO A 154 -7.73 -4.03 9.39
N TYR A 155 -7.28 -2.99 8.69
CA TYR A 155 -7.85 -2.53 7.43
C TYR A 155 -7.42 -3.42 6.27
N VAL A 156 -8.26 -3.47 5.24
CA VAL A 156 -7.99 -4.12 3.96
C VAL A 156 -8.28 -3.10 2.86
N LYS A 157 -7.27 -2.73 2.08
CA LYS A 157 -7.43 -1.92 0.88
C LYS A 157 -7.19 -2.80 -0.33
N ARG A 158 -8.16 -2.84 -1.23
CA ARG A 158 -8.04 -3.46 -2.55
C ARG A 158 -7.94 -2.36 -3.60
N PHE A 159 -6.92 -2.42 -4.45
CA PHE A 159 -6.78 -1.51 -5.58
C PHE A 159 -7.63 -1.99 -6.76
N ALA A 160 -7.78 -1.12 -7.76
CA ALA A 160 -8.47 -1.48 -8.99
C ALA A 160 -7.76 -2.68 -9.65
N PRO A 161 -8.52 -3.60 -10.28
CA PRO A 161 -7.92 -4.70 -11.02
C PRO A 161 -6.99 -4.20 -12.13
N ASN A 162 -5.90 -4.93 -12.34
CA ASN A 162 -4.95 -4.70 -13.43
C ASN A 162 -4.57 -6.06 -14.05
N VAL A 163 -3.98 -6.05 -15.24
CA VAL A 163 -3.58 -7.24 -15.98
C VAL A 163 -2.07 -7.41 -15.93
N ALA A 164 -1.61 -8.60 -15.53
CA ALA A 164 -0.19 -8.92 -15.51
C ALA A 164 0.38 -8.89 -16.95
N PRO A 165 1.52 -8.23 -17.20
CA PRO A 165 2.08 -8.17 -18.53
C PRO A 165 2.43 -9.58 -19.03
N SER A 166 2.34 -9.79 -20.34
CA SER A 166 2.56 -11.08 -20.97
C SER A 166 3.56 -11.00 -22.13
N GLY A 167 4.07 -12.15 -22.53
CA GLY A 167 4.96 -12.27 -23.68
C GLY A 167 6.40 -12.61 -23.31
N PHE A 168 7.17 -13.04 -24.30
CA PHE A 168 8.52 -13.58 -24.08
C PHE A 168 9.46 -12.60 -23.36
N LEU A 169 9.40 -11.31 -23.72
CA LEU A 169 10.19 -10.26 -23.08
C LEU A 169 9.74 -9.94 -21.64
N ALA A 170 8.45 -10.09 -21.33
CA ALA A 170 7.96 -9.91 -19.96
C ALA A 170 8.45 -11.03 -19.04
N ARG A 171 8.50 -12.26 -19.58
CA ARG A 171 9.00 -13.45 -18.88
C ARG A 171 10.53 -13.57 -18.84
N SER A 172 11.25 -12.78 -19.61
CA SER A 172 12.71 -12.86 -19.62
C SER A 172 13.30 -12.24 -18.35
N GLY A 173 13.68 -13.11 -17.40
CA GLY A 173 14.40 -12.74 -16.19
C GLY A 173 13.52 -12.49 -14.97
N THR A 174 14.13 -11.92 -13.95
CA THR A 174 13.48 -11.55 -12.68
C THR A 174 13.16 -10.06 -12.71
N ASN A 175 11.97 -9.69 -12.26
CA ASN A 175 11.61 -8.30 -11.99
C ASN A 175 11.88 -8.03 -10.51
N SER A 176 12.67 -7.02 -10.20
CA SER A 176 12.82 -6.51 -8.84
C SER A 176 11.84 -5.38 -8.61
N VAL A 177 11.29 -5.32 -7.41
CA VAL A 177 10.26 -4.36 -7.03
C VAL A 177 10.73 -3.67 -5.76
N ARG A 178 10.60 -2.35 -5.72
CA ARG A 178 10.68 -1.59 -4.47
C ARG A 178 9.32 -0.98 -4.20
N THR A 179 8.80 -1.25 -3.02
CA THR A 179 7.51 -0.76 -2.54
C THR A 179 7.76 0.21 -1.39
N ARG A 180 7.06 1.34 -1.42
CA ARG A 180 7.07 2.35 -0.36
C ARG A 180 5.65 2.78 -0.01
N ILE A 181 5.37 2.97 1.28
CA ILE A 181 4.12 3.56 1.75
C ILE A 181 4.45 4.86 2.49
N VAL A 182 3.80 5.93 2.07
CA VAL A 182 3.99 7.30 2.61
C VAL A 182 2.65 7.93 2.97
N ASP A 183 2.66 9.04 3.71
CA ASP A 183 1.50 9.93 3.89
C ASP A 183 1.71 11.30 3.23
N ASP A 184 0.69 12.16 3.33
CA ASP A 184 0.74 13.54 2.86
C ASP A 184 1.75 14.42 3.61
N ASP A 185 2.25 13.96 4.76
CA ASP A 185 3.27 14.64 5.55
C ASP A 185 4.70 14.24 5.16
N GLY A 186 4.85 13.33 4.19
CA GLY A 186 6.12 12.78 3.75
C GLY A 186 6.72 11.73 4.69
N SER A 187 5.96 11.27 5.68
CA SER A 187 6.38 10.18 6.57
C SER A 187 6.47 8.89 5.77
N VAL A 188 7.58 8.17 5.89
CA VAL A 188 7.73 6.83 5.29
C VAL A 188 7.39 5.78 6.34
N PHE A 189 6.36 4.97 6.09
CA PHE A 189 5.90 3.93 7.01
C PHE A 189 6.42 2.53 6.66
N ALA A 190 6.64 2.28 5.37
CA ALA A 190 7.23 1.04 4.88
C ALA A 190 8.08 1.34 3.66
N ASP A 191 9.23 0.68 3.57
CA ASP A 191 10.12 0.71 2.40
C ASP A 191 10.84 -0.64 2.33
N PHE A 192 10.46 -1.47 1.36
CA PHE A 192 11.00 -2.81 1.23
C PHE A 192 11.10 -3.21 -0.25
N SER A 193 11.96 -4.19 -0.51
CA SER A 193 12.16 -4.74 -1.84
C SER A 193 11.77 -6.21 -1.89
N TRP A 194 11.27 -6.63 -3.04
CA TRP A 194 10.90 -8.01 -3.33
C TRP A 194 11.11 -8.30 -4.81
N ALA A 195 10.93 -9.54 -5.23
CA ALA A 195 11.14 -9.94 -6.61
C ALA A 195 10.04 -10.89 -7.08
N PHE A 196 9.74 -10.83 -8.37
CA PHE A 196 8.84 -11.79 -9.03
C PHE A 196 9.32 -12.21 -10.41
N LYS A 197 8.82 -13.35 -10.87
CA LYS A 197 8.96 -13.86 -12.23
C LYS A 197 7.58 -14.11 -12.82
N LEU A 198 7.43 -13.75 -14.09
CA LEU A 198 6.23 -14.07 -14.85
C LEU A 198 6.37 -15.48 -15.41
N VAL A 199 5.38 -16.31 -15.14
CA VAL A 199 5.32 -17.70 -15.60
C VAL A 199 4.11 -17.88 -16.52
N LYS A 200 4.19 -18.88 -17.41
CA LYS A 200 3.00 -19.30 -18.15
C LYS A 200 2.00 -19.95 -17.19
N ALA A 201 0.72 -19.79 -17.52
CA ALA A 201 -0.34 -20.64 -16.97
C ALA A 201 -0.09 -22.12 -17.34
#